data_AF-A0A1T2KQJ2-F1
#
_entry.id   AF-A0A1T2KQJ2-F1
#
_cell.length_a   1.000
_cell.length_b   1.000
_cell.length_c   1.000
_cell.angle_alpha   90.00
_cell.angle_beta   90.00
_cell.angle_gamma   90.00
#
_symmetry.space_group_name_H-M   'P 1'
#
loop_
_entity.id
_entity.type
_entity.pdbx_description
1 polymer ?
#
loop_
_entity_poly.entity_id
_entity_poly.type
_entity_poly.pdbx_seq_one_letter_code
_entity_poly.pdbx_strand_id
1 'polypeptide(L)'
;MCLLAGFVVLKGVQKVINAKKRVQSVEQVELRQLDLDGAIIQGNRANPVHPNERFQLVLNMNGSISARLIYEGGGKKKTGGRWWVNDLGFFCIKFPWFKKNQKFCRKPVPDNGRTLLLRGKKEVPGWELILEK
;
A
#
# COMPACT_ATOMS: atom_id res chain seq x y z
N MET A 1 -28.74 9.32 -67.31
CA MET A 1 -27.42 9.37 -66.64
C MET A 1 -27.50 8.47 -65.42
N CYS A 2 -26.86 7.29 -65.46
CA CYS A 2 -26.82 6.34 -64.35
C CYS A 2 -25.41 6.33 -63.75
N LEU A 3 -25.29 6.61 -62.45
CA LEU A 3 -24.03 6.48 -61.70
C LEU A 3 -24.16 5.41 -60.61
N LEU A 4 -23.63 4.24 -60.97
CA LEU A 4 -22.73 3.35 -60.23
C LEU A 4 -22.80 3.28 -58.68
N ALA A 5 -23.18 2.08 -58.24
CA ALA A 5 -22.44 1.17 -57.36
C ALA A 5 -21.87 1.70 -56.02
N GLY A 6 -22.50 1.28 -54.92
CA GLY A 6 -21.95 1.37 -53.56
C GLY A 6 -21.13 0.13 -53.18
N PHE A 7 -19.83 0.33 -52.97
CA PHE A 7 -18.94 -0.53 -52.16
C PHE A 7 -19.02 -0.05 -50.69
N VAL A 8 -19.45 -0.88 -49.72
CA VAL A 8 -18.67 -1.86 -48.92
C VAL A 8 -17.87 -1.24 -47.76
N VAL A 9 -18.31 -1.59 -46.53
CA VAL A 9 -17.53 -1.96 -45.33
C VAL A 9 -17.25 -0.94 -44.19
N LEU A 10 -17.78 -1.34 -43.02
CA LEU A 10 -17.30 -1.20 -41.63
C LEU A 10 -16.72 0.15 -41.17
N LYS A 11 -17.57 0.95 -40.52
CA LYS A 11 -17.19 1.70 -39.32
C LYS A 11 -18.12 1.20 -38.21
N GLY A 12 -17.65 0.51 -37.18
CA GLY A 12 -16.41 0.74 -36.48
C GLY A 12 -16.81 0.66 -35.01
N VAL A 13 -16.59 -0.51 -34.43
CA VAL A 13 -16.73 -0.84 -33.03
C VAL A 13 -15.79 0.07 -32.23
N GLN A 14 -16.21 1.30 -31.96
CA GLN A 14 -15.37 2.28 -31.25
C GLN A 14 -16.16 3.07 -30.22
N LYS A 15 -17.09 2.43 -29.49
CA LYS A 15 -17.84 3.10 -28.42
C LYS A 15 -17.85 2.40 -27.06
N VAL A 16 -17.12 1.31 -26.88
CA VAL A 16 -17.17 0.54 -25.61
C VAL A 16 -15.84 0.51 -24.84
N ILE A 17 -14.73 0.97 -25.42
CA ILE A 17 -13.42 0.91 -24.74
C ILE A 17 -13.16 2.13 -23.84
N ASN A 18 -13.86 3.25 -24.05
CA ASN A 18 -13.57 4.50 -23.33
C ASN A 18 -14.30 4.69 -21.99
N ALA A 19 -15.28 3.84 -21.65
CA ALA A 19 -15.95 3.91 -20.35
C ALA A 19 -15.26 3.04 -19.27
N LYS A 20 -14.56 1.97 -19.67
CA LYS A 20 -13.94 1.03 -18.72
C LYS A 20 -12.58 1.50 -18.18
N LYS A 21 -11.92 2.44 -18.87
CA LYS A 21 -10.60 2.97 -18.47
C LYS A 21 -10.68 4.16 -17.50
N ARG A 22 -11.87 4.74 -17.32
CA ARG A 22 -12.08 5.91 -16.44
C ARG A 22 -12.46 5.55 -15.00
N VAL A 23 -12.76 4.27 -14.73
CA VAL A 23 -13.18 3.80 -13.40
C VAL A 23 -11.99 3.34 -12.54
N GLN A 24 -10.78 3.25 -13.10
CA GLN A 24 -9.59 2.77 -12.39
C GLN A 24 -8.74 3.86 -11.70
N SER A 25 -9.10 5.14 -11.77
CA SER A 25 -8.24 6.24 -11.30
C SER A 25 -8.73 6.96 -10.04
N VAL A 26 -9.86 6.56 -9.44
CA VAL A 26 -10.48 7.33 -8.34
C VAL A 26 -10.09 6.84 -6.94
N GLU A 27 -9.49 5.65 -6.80
CA GLU A 27 -9.05 5.10 -5.50
C GLU A 27 -7.53 5.13 -5.29
N GLN A 28 -6.78 5.84 -6.13
CA GLN A 28 -5.35 6.12 -5.89
C GLN A 28 -5.13 7.47 -5.18
N VAL A 29 -6.05 7.88 -4.31
CA VAL A 29 -5.93 9.09 -3.49
C VAL A 29 -4.82 8.87 -2.45
N GLU A 30 -3.61 9.20 -2.88
CA GLU A 30 -2.67 10.13 -2.25
C GLU A 30 -2.40 9.98 -0.75
N LEU A 31 -1.75 8.88 -0.38
CA LEU A 31 -0.97 8.84 0.87
C LEU A 31 0.10 9.94 1.00
N ARG A 32 0.43 10.62 -0.11
CA ARG A 32 1.34 11.79 -0.12
C ARG A 32 0.70 13.05 0.47
N GLN A 33 -0.64 13.13 0.49
CA GLN A 33 -1.37 14.28 1.00
C GLN A 33 -1.92 14.06 2.42
N LEU A 34 -1.88 12.82 2.92
CA LEU A 34 -2.27 12.52 4.29
C LEU A 34 -1.19 13.01 5.24
N ASP A 35 -1.60 13.76 6.27
CA ASP A 35 -0.76 13.95 7.44
C ASP A 35 -0.61 12.59 8.12
N LEU A 36 0.61 12.07 8.10
CA LEU A 36 0.96 10.78 8.67
C LEU A 36 1.73 10.94 9.97
N ASP A 37 1.83 12.15 10.53
CA ASP A 37 2.42 12.31 11.86
C ASP A 37 1.61 11.55 12.90
N GLY A 38 2.29 10.81 13.77
CA GLY A 38 1.65 9.98 14.78
C GLY A 38 0.88 8.77 14.24
N ALA A 39 0.73 8.62 12.92
CA ALA A 39 0.02 7.50 12.34
C ALA A 39 0.65 6.16 12.76
N ILE A 40 -0.22 5.18 13.05
CA ILE A 40 0.19 3.88 13.57
C ILE A 40 0.01 2.83 12.49
N ILE A 41 1.04 2.03 12.26
CA ILE A 41 0.95 0.81 11.47
C ILE A 41 1.03 -0.38 12.40
N GLN A 42 0.02 -1.24 12.40
CA GLN A 42 0.02 -2.45 13.19
C GLN A 42 -0.16 -3.70 12.35
N GLY A 43 0.26 -4.83 12.87
CA GLY A 43 0.01 -6.10 12.22
C GLY A 43 0.76 -7.24 12.87
N ASN A 44 0.66 -8.39 12.22
CA ASN A 44 1.38 -9.60 12.62
C ASN A 44 2.51 -9.86 11.64
N ARG A 45 3.66 -10.27 12.18
CA ARG A 45 4.80 -10.68 11.39
C ARG A 45 4.88 -12.20 11.43
N ALA A 46 4.87 -12.83 10.26
CA ALA A 46 5.23 -14.24 10.14
C ALA A 46 6.72 -14.40 10.45
N ASN A 47 7.05 -14.80 11.67
CA ASN A 47 8.40 -15.14 12.10
C ASN A 47 8.41 -16.60 12.58
N PRO A 48 9.22 -17.49 11.98
CA PRO A 48 9.24 -18.91 12.36
C PRO A 48 9.69 -19.13 13.82
N VAL A 49 10.43 -18.18 14.41
CA VAL A 49 10.85 -18.23 15.82
C VAL A 49 9.75 -17.68 16.75
N HIS A 50 8.93 -16.75 16.25
CA HIS A 50 7.86 -16.07 17.00
C HIS A 50 6.59 -16.01 16.14
N PRO A 51 5.81 -17.11 16.04
CA PRO A 51 4.70 -17.23 15.09
C PRO A 51 3.58 -16.19 15.29
N ASN A 52 3.49 -15.60 16.49
CA ASN A 52 2.52 -14.58 16.86
C ASN A 52 3.16 -13.21 17.19
N GLU A 53 4.30 -12.89 16.55
CA GLU A 53 4.95 -11.58 16.71
C GLU A 53 4.03 -10.45 16.20
N ARG A 54 3.50 -9.65 17.14
CA ARG A 54 2.74 -8.44 16.83
C ARG A 54 3.69 -7.25 16.79
N PHE A 55 3.43 -6.29 15.92
CA PHE A 55 4.18 -5.04 15.90
C PHE A 55 3.25 -3.83 15.81
N GLN A 56 3.74 -2.72 16.34
CA GLN A 56 3.20 -1.38 16.14
C GLN A 56 4.33 -0.48 15.68
N LEU A 57 4.11 0.28 14.61
CA LEU A 57 5.06 1.26 14.09
C LEU A 57 4.41 2.64 14.19
N VAL A 58 5.08 3.58 14.81
CA VAL A 58 4.64 4.98 14.89
C VAL A 58 5.44 5.78 13.88
N LEU A 59 4.74 6.45 12.97
CA LEU A 59 5.30 7.32 11.95
C LEU A 59 5.51 8.73 12.53
N ASN A 60 6.65 9.34 12.26
CA ASN A 60 6.94 10.72 12.64
C ASN A 60 7.19 11.55 11.38
N MET A 61 6.79 12.82 11.38
CA MET A 61 6.96 13.76 10.26
C MET A 61 8.38 13.89 9.73
N ASN A 62 9.38 13.72 10.60
CA ASN A 62 10.79 13.78 10.19
C ASN A 62 11.26 12.55 9.36
N GLY A 63 10.34 11.67 8.97
CA GLY A 63 10.63 10.44 8.22
C GLY A 63 11.22 9.33 9.08
N SER A 64 11.26 9.48 10.40
CA SER A 64 11.65 8.42 11.34
C SER A 64 10.45 7.57 11.75
N ILE A 65 10.68 6.29 12.00
CA ILE A 65 9.65 5.35 12.45
C ILE A 65 10.10 4.67 13.74
N SER A 66 9.22 4.56 14.72
CA SER A 66 9.48 3.83 15.95
C SER A 66 8.67 2.54 15.97
N ALA A 67 9.34 1.40 15.98
CA ALA A 67 8.74 0.09 16.01
C ALA A 67 8.78 -0.50 17.42
N ARG A 68 7.61 -0.93 17.89
CA ARG A 68 7.39 -1.70 19.10
C ARG A 68 7.00 -3.11 18.70
N LEU A 69 7.87 -4.08 18.98
CA LEU A 69 7.61 -5.50 18.78
C LEU A 69 7.08 -6.08 20.09
N ILE A 70 5.99 -6.84 20.00
CA ILE A 70 5.33 -7.52 21.11
C ILE A 70 5.36 -9.00 20.79
N TYR A 71 6.11 -9.75 21.60
CA TYR A 71 6.23 -11.20 21.48
C TYR A 71 5.20 -11.90 22.37
N GLU A 72 4.73 -13.05 21.92
CA GLU A 72 3.99 -13.98 22.76
C GLU A 72 4.89 -14.41 23.93
N GLY A 73 4.39 -14.30 25.17
CA GLY A 73 5.21 -14.45 26.39
C GLY A 73 5.71 -13.14 27.01
N GLY A 74 5.30 -11.97 26.48
CA GLY A 74 5.43 -10.68 27.17
C GLY A 74 6.70 -9.87 26.86
N GLY A 75 7.59 -10.39 26.02
CA GLY A 75 8.77 -9.67 25.57
C GLY A 75 8.40 -8.41 24.76
N LYS A 76 9.09 -7.30 25.02
CA LYS A 76 8.94 -6.04 24.27
C LYS A 76 10.29 -5.58 23.75
N LYS A 77 10.36 -5.24 22.46
CA LYS A 77 11.55 -4.63 21.86
C LYS A 77 11.18 -3.34 21.16
N LYS A 78 11.93 -2.26 21.44
CA LYS A 78 11.82 -0.98 20.74
C LYS A 78 12.95 -0.85 19.73
N THR A 79 12.64 -0.36 18.54
CA THR A 79 13.61 -0.28 17.45
C THR A 79 13.19 0.84 16.48
N GLY A 80 14.12 1.69 16.05
CA GLY A 80 13.87 2.83 15.14
C GLY A 80 14.26 2.62 13.66
N GLY A 81 13.59 3.27 12.72
CA GLY A 81 13.90 3.18 11.30
C GLY A 81 13.65 4.48 10.57
N ARG A 82 13.58 4.37 9.24
CA ARG A 82 13.03 5.42 8.39
C ARG A 82 11.85 4.93 7.59
N TRP A 83 10.93 5.83 7.30
CA TRP A 83 9.78 5.61 6.43
C TRP A 83 9.66 6.71 5.39
N TRP A 84 9.04 6.39 4.26
CA TRP A 84 8.72 7.33 3.19
C TRP A 84 7.69 6.73 2.23
N VAL A 85 7.07 7.57 1.41
CA VAL A 85 6.19 7.13 0.31
C VAL A 85 6.93 7.33 -1.01
N ASN A 86 7.07 6.27 -1.81
CA ASN A 86 7.76 6.37 -3.11
C ASN A 86 6.88 7.05 -4.19
N ASP A 87 7.43 7.22 -5.40
CA ASP A 87 6.74 7.84 -6.56
C ASP A 87 5.53 7.09 -7.07
N LEU A 88 5.38 5.83 -6.66
CA LEU A 88 4.25 4.99 -7.01
C LEU A 88 3.19 4.94 -5.90
N GLY A 89 3.34 5.74 -4.83
CA GLY A 89 2.43 5.74 -3.69
C GLY A 89 2.61 4.55 -2.74
N PHE A 90 3.70 3.80 -2.84
CA PHE A 90 3.98 2.69 -1.93
C PHE A 90 4.61 3.21 -0.64
N PHE A 91 4.09 2.74 0.48
CA PHE A 91 4.65 2.98 1.79
C PHE A 91 5.91 2.11 1.97
N CYS A 92 7.05 2.74 2.22
CA CYS A 92 8.33 2.08 2.37
C CYS A 92 8.92 2.31 3.76
N ILE A 93 9.54 1.27 4.34
CA ILE A 93 10.29 1.35 5.59
C ILE A 93 11.65 0.69 5.47
N LYS A 94 12.57 1.14 6.32
CA LYS A 94 13.91 0.59 6.46
C LYS A 94 14.36 0.65 7.92
N PHE A 95 14.86 -0.47 8.43
CA PHE A 95 15.51 -0.54 9.74
C PHE A 95 17.01 -0.79 9.56
N PRO A 96 17.91 0.00 10.19
CA PRO A 96 19.36 -0.13 9.98
C PRO A 96 19.94 -1.52 10.32
N TRP A 97 19.47 -2.13 11.40
CA TRP A 97 19.92 -3.46 11.87
C TRP A 97 19.28 -4.64 11.14
N PHE A 98 18.26 -4.41 10.30
CA PHE A 98 17.54 -5.51 9.68
C PHE A 98 18.19 -5.96 8.37
N LYS A 99 18.69 -7.21 8.35
CA LYS A 99 19.22 -7.95 7.18
C LYS A 99 19.83 -7.05 6.10
N LYS A 100 20.98 -6.42 6.38
CA LYS A 100 21.73 -5.59 5.42
C LYS A 100 20.91 -4.44 4.84
N ASN A 101 20.34 -3.56 5.67
CA ASN A 101 19.64 -2.37 5.19
C ASN A 101 18.41 -2.67 4.30
N GLN A 102 17.77 -3.83 4.48
CA GLN A 102 16.65 -4.25 3.65
C GLN A 102 15.47 -3.27 3.76
N LYS A 103 14.98 -2.84 2.59
CA LYS A 103 13.79 -2.00 2.46
C LYS A 103 12.55 -2.88 2.29
N PHE A 104 11.46 -2.52 2.95
CA PHE A 104 10.15 -3.12 2.75
C PHE A 104 9.21 -2.07 2.20
N CYS A 105 8.59 -2.33 1.05
CA CYS A 105 7.56 -1.45 0.49
C CYS A 105 6.25 -2.21 0.33
N ARG A 106 5.15 -1.56 0.68
CA ARG A 106 3.80 -2.11 0.64
C ARG A 106 2.85 -1.15 -0.06
N LYS A 107 1.92 -1.72 -0.82
CA LYS A 107 0.90 -0.93 -1.50
C LYS A 107 -0.25 -0.67 -0.51
N PRO A 108 -0.65 0.58 -0.30
CA PRO A 108 -1.88 0.89 0.40
C PRO A 108 -3.12 0.53 -0.43
N VAL A 109 -4.09 -0.11 0.20
CA VAL A 109 -5.35 -0.56 -0.39
C VAL A 109 -6.46 -0.25 0.61
N PRO A 110 -7.52 0.47 0.20
CA PRO A 110 -8.68 0.67 1.06
C PRO A 110 -9.42 -0.66 1.28
N ASP A 111 -9.89 -0.90 2.50
CA ASP A 111 -10.69 -2.07 2.88
C ASP A 111 -11.68 -1.68 3.98
N ASN A 112 -12.98 -1.62 3.66
CA ASN A 112 -14.07 -1.41 4.63
C ASN A 112 -13.82 -0.26 5.64
N GLY A 113 -13.36 0.89 5.15
CA GLY A 113 -13.06 2.06 6.00
C GLY A 113 -11.70 2.02 6.70
N ARG A 114 -10.87 1.01 6.42
CA ARG A 114 -9.48 0.88 6.87
C ARG A 114 -8.53 0.99 5.69
N THR A 115 -7.25 1.20 5.97
CA THR A 115 -6.19 1.16 4.95
C THR A 115 -5.27 -0.03 5.23
N LEU A 116 -5.27 -1.02 4.34
CA LEU A 116 -4.36 -2.16 4.40
C LEU A 116 -3.10 -1.90 3.57
N LEU A 117 -1.96 -2.30 4.08
CA LEU A 117 -0.67 -2.27 3.41
C LEU A 117 -0.30 -3.70 2.99
N LEU A 118 -0.45 -3.97 1.69
CA LEU A 118 -0.28 -5.31 1.11
C LEU A 118 1.12 -5.53 0.52
N ARG A 119 1.59 -6.78 0.59
CA ARG A 119 2.83 -7.23 -0.06
C ARG A 119 2.50 -7.81 -1.45
N GLY A 120 2.47 -6.96 -2.46
CA GLY A 120 2.13 -7.38 -3.84
C GLY A 120 0.65 -7.69 -4.01
N LYS A 121 0.31 -8.64 -4.91
CA LYS A 121 -1.09 -8.98 -5.27
C LYS A 121 -1.78 -9.99 -4.31
N LYS A 122 -1.09 -10.47 -3.27
CA LYS A 122 -1.65 -11.48 -2.34
C LYS A 122 -1.96 -10.86 -0.98
N GLU A 123 -3.15 -11.17 -0.48
CA GLU A 123 -3.58 -10.94 0.91
C GLU A 123 -2.90 -11.97 1.82
N VAL A 124 -1.87 -11.54 2.54
CA VAL A 124 -1.20 -12.30 3.60
C VAL A 124 -0.94 -11.28 4.71
N PRO A 125 -1.25 -11.57 6.00
CA PRO A 125 -1.96 -10.66 6.89
C PRO A 125 -1.49 -9.22 6.75
N GLY A 126 -2.45 -8.40 6.29
CA GLY A 126 -2.24 -7.01 5.95
C GLY A 126 -1.72 -6.27 7.17
N TRP A 127 -0.70 -5.46 6.96
CA TRP A 127 -0.40 -4.42 7.94
C TRP A 127 -1.51 -3.40 7.81
N GLU A 128 -2.09 -2.96 8.92
CA GLU A 128 -3.15 -1.96 8.94
C GLU A 128 -2.52 -0.61 9.26
N LEU A 129 -2.84 0.40 8.45
CA LEU A 129 -2.54 1.80 8.73
C LEU A 129 -3.76 2.43 9.43
N ILE A 130 -3.50 2.98 10.61
CA ILE A 130 -4.45 3.69 11.46
C ILE A 130 -4.00 5.14 11.53
N LEU A 131 -4.89 6.05 11.15
CA LEU A 131 -4.72 7.48 11.34
C LEU A 131 -5.33 7.81 12.70
N GLU A 132 -4.52 8.15 13.70
CA GLU A 132 -5.04 8.75 14.93
C GLU A 132 -5.43 10.20 14.58
N LYS A 133 -6.70 10.56 14.86
CA LYS A 133 -7.24 11.91 14.64
C LYS A 133 -7.08 12.76 15.88
#